data_AF-A0A2V9ZVV1-F1
#
_entry.id   AF-A0A2V9ZVV1-F1
#
_cell.length_a   1.000
_cell.length_b   1.000
_cell.length_c   1.000
_cell.angle_alpha   90.00
_cell.angle_beta   90.00
_cell.angle_gamma   90.00
#
_symmetry.space_group_name_H-M   'P 1'
#
loop_
_entity.id
_entity.type
_entity.pdbx_description
1 polymer ?
#
loop_
_entity_poly.entity_id
_entity_poly.type
_entity_poly.pdbx_seq_one_letter_code
_entity_poly.pdbx_strand_id
1 'polypeptide(L)'
;LPQNCRAVFSRPVNLGLWIAAELGAIATDLAEFLGAALGFYLLFHLNMMASALLTGVLVFLILATELYGFRRLEQVIMGFVFVISTCYAIEIFLAKPDWGQVVHHTIIPHLSSASVYIAVGMLGATVMPHVVYLHSALVQARMKGEHYHSPGHLLHRLQHARYALVDVLAAMNGAWLVNSAMIIMSAAVFFRAGRQVLTIEQAHETLKPLLGNLSATAFGIALLFSGLSSSTVGTMAGQVILEGFLNIKFSIFLRRLLTMLPAIAVIAIGLDPLRILVLSQVVLSFALPFALLPLIMLTRRRDLMGDLVNGRRTNLLAYVTIGVILGLNALLLYQTFGGKF
;
A
#
# COMPACT_ATOMS: atom_id res chain seq x y z
N LEU A 1 13.49 -7.92 -8.39
CA LEU A 1 13.90 -6.58 -8.90
C LEU A 1 15.19 -6.07 -8.22
N PRO A 2 15.30 -6.00 -6.87
CA PRO A 2 16.48 -5.44 -6.19
C PRO A 2 17.81 -6.13 -6.55
N GLN A 3 17.82 -7.45 -6.66
CA GLN A 3 19.01 -8.23 -7.07
C GLN A 3 19.52 -7.85 -8.47
N ASN A 4 18.60 -7.60 -9.41
CA ASN A 4 18.96 -7.17 -10.77
C ASN A 4 19.47 -5.73 -10.78
N CYS A 5 18.89 -4.85 -9.94
CA CYS A 5 19.42 -3.49 -9.76
C CYS A 5 20.88 -3.55 -9.29
N ARG A 6 21.18 -4.39 -8.31
CA ARG A 6 22.55 -4.58 -7.83
C ARG A 6 23.51 -5.14 -8.87
N ALA A 7 23.05 -6.06 -9.72
CA ALA A 7 23.88 -6.66 -10.76
C ALA A 7 24.18 -5.68 -11.91
N VAL A 8 23.26 -4.74 -12.19
CA VAL A 8 23.33 -3.86 -13.36
C VAL A 8 23.87 -2.47 -13.04
N PHE A 9 23.56 -1.92 -11.87
CA PHE A 9 23.96 -0.56 -11.48
C PHE A 9 25.28 -0.55 -10.71
N SER A 10 25.99 0.57 -10.77
CA SER A 10 27.21 0.79 -9.99
C SER A 10 26.90 0.84 -8.47
N ARG A 11 27.89 0.51 -7.63
CA ARG A 11 27.76 0.51 -6.17
C ARG A 11 27.13 1.80 -5.59
N PRO A 12 27.50 3.04 -5.99
CA PRO A 12 26.89 4.23 -5.42
C PRO A 12 25.42 4.40 -5.83
N VAL A 13 25.05 4.07 -7.07
CA VAL A 13 23.66 4.14 -7.54
C VAL A 13 22.80 3.10 -6.81
N ASN A 14 23.33 1.88 -6.66
CA ASN A 14 22.66 0.82 -5.92
C ASN A 14 22.40 1.20 -4.45
N LEU A 15 23.37 1.87 -3.80
CA LEU A 15 23.21 2.35 -2.44
C LEU A 15 22.16 3.46 -2.33
N GLY A 16 22.14 4.41 -3.28
CA GLY A 16 21.11 5.45 -3.32
C GLY A 16 19.70 4.88 -3.52
N LEU A 17 19.55 3.90 -4.42
CA LEU A 17 18.29 3.18 -4.63
C LEU A 17 17.85 2.42 -3.38
N TRP A 18 18.79 1.79 -2.67
CA TRP A 18 18.50 1.11 -1.41
C TRP A 18 18.01 2.09 -0.33
N ILE A 19 18.70 3.21 -0.13
CA ILE A 19 18.29 4.23 0.86
C ILE A 19 16.88 4.74 0.55
N ALA A 20 16.59 5.07 -0.72
CA ALA A 20 15.26 5.54 -1.13
C ALA A 20 14.18 4.47 -0.86
N ALA A 21 14.47 3.20 -1.17
CA ALA A 21 13.54 2.09 -0.95
C ALA A 21 13.31 1.81 0.54
N GLU A 22 14.37 1.85 1.37
CA GLU A 22 14.25 1.63 2.82
C GLU A 22 13.52 2.79 3.51
N LEU A 23 13.81 4.04 3.13
CA LEU A 23 13.06 5.20 3.63
C LEU A 23 11.57 5.12 3.26
N GLY A 24 11.26 4.72 2.03
CA GLY A 24 9.88 4.47 1.60
C GLY A 24 9.20 3.36 2.40
N ALA A 25 9.92 2.26 2.70
CA ALA A 25 9.40 1.17 3.52
C ALA A 25 9.13 1.61 4.97
N ILE A 26 10.05 2.38 5.59
CA ILE A 26 9.87 2.91 6.95
C ILE A 26 8.70 3.90 7.00
N ALA A 27 8.58 4.80 6.02
CA ALA A 27 7.44 5.73 5.95
C ALA A 27 6.11 5.00 5.79
N THR A 28 6.09 3.93 4.99
CA THR A 28 4.89 3.09 4.86
C THR A 28 4.56 2.41 6.18
N ASP A 29 5.53 1.77 6.83
CA ASP A 29 5.31 1.07 8.09
C ASP A 29 4.81 2.02 9.19
N LEU A 30 5.32 3.25 9.20
CA LEU A 30 4.85 4.32 10.08
C LEU A 30 3.35 4.59 9.85
N ALA A 31 2.94 4.84 8.60
CA ALA A 31 1.55 5.06 8.24
C ALA A 31 0.61 3.91 8.66
N GLU A 32 1.03 2.67 8.37
CA GLU A 32 0.22 1.47 8.60
C GLU A 32 0.13 1.09 10.07
N PHE A 33 1.23 1.24 10.82
CA PHE A 33 1.27 1.00 12.24
C PHE A 33 0.39 2.00 13.00
N LEU A 34 0.46 3.28 12.64
CA LEU A 34 -0.45 4.29 13.20
C LEU A 34 -1.90 4.00 12.86
N GLY A 35 -2.21 3.54 11.64
CA GLY A 35 -3.56 3.12 11.25
C GLY A 35 -4.09 1.99 12.12
N ALA A 36 -3.30 0.93 12.36
CA ALA A 36 -3.70 -0.16 13.23
C ALA A 36 -3.85 0.26 14.70
N ALA A 37 -2.95 1.10 15.21
CA ALA A 37 -3.05 1.66 16.56
C ALA A 37 -4.32 2.54 16.73
N LEU A 38 -4.64 3.35 15.73
CA LEU A 38 -5.91 4.10 15.68
C LEU A 38 -7.12 3.17 15.68
N GLY A 39 -7.07 2.05 14.95
CA GLY A 39 -8.12 1.02 14.98
C GLY A 39 -8.38 0.51 16.41
N PHE A 40 -7.34 0.17 17.16
CA PHE A 40 -7.47 -0.23 18.58
C PHE A 40 -7.98 0.89 19.48
N TYR A 41 -7.45 2.10 19.30
CA TYR A 41 -7.87 3.29 20.03
C TYR A 41 -9.38 3.54 19.88
N LEU A 42 -9.90 3.42 18.65
CA LEU A 42 -11.31 3.64 18.35
C LEU A 42 -12.22 2.49 18.83
N LEU A 43 -11.77 1.23 18.72
CA LEU A 43 -12.58 0.06 19.07
C LEU A 43 -12.68 -0.20 20.57
N PHE A 44 -11.55 -0.09 21.28
CA PHE A 44 -11.46 -0.47 22.69
C PHE A 44 -11.36 0.74 23.61
N HIS A 45 -11.35 1.97 23.07
CA HIS A 45 -11.22 3.21 23.83
C HIS A 45 -9.98 3.21 24.77
N LEU A 46 -8.90 2.56 24.33
CA LEU A 46 -7.63 2.47 25.07
C LEU A 46 -6.76 3.70 24.83
N ASN A 47 -5.77 3.94 25.70
CA ASN A 47 -4.70 4.91 25.44
C ASN A 47 -3.96 4.56 24.13
N MET A 48 -3.65 5.56 23.29
CA MET A 48 -2.85 5.40 22.06
C MET A 48 -1.56 4.58 22.26
N MET A 49 -0.85 4.76 23.38
CA MET A 49 0.35 3.96 23.70
C MET A 49 0.02 2.48 23.93
N ALA A 50 -1.07 2.19 24.65
CA ALA A 50 -1.52 0.82 24.87
C ALA A 50 -1.96 0.17 23.55
N SER A 51 -2.68 0.91 22.71
CA SER A 51 -3.07 0.51 21.37
C SER A 51 -1.86 0.21 20.48
N ALA A 52 -0.83 1.06 20.51
CA ALA A 52 0.41 0.86 19.76
C ALA A 52 1.17 -0.40 20.18
N LEU A 53 1.30 -0.63 21.50
CA LEU A 53 1.95 -1.84 22.02
C LEU A 53 1.18 -3.10 21.61
N LEU A 54 -0.15 -3.07 21.70
CA LEU A 54 -1.01 -4.19 21.31
C LEU A 54 -0.94 -4.46 19.80
N THR A 55 -0.93 -3.41 18.96
CA THR A 55 -0.62 -3.52 17.52
C THR A 55 0.72 -4.20 17.29
N GLY A 56 1.77 -3.78 18.00
CA GLY A 56 3.10 -4.38 17.90
C GLY A 56 3.09 -5.88 18.19
N VAL A 57 2.44 -6.29 19.28
CA VAL A 57 2.28 -7.70 19.66
C VAL A 57 1.53 -8.49 18.59
N LEU A 58 0.43 -7.95 18.05
CA LEU A 58 -0.34 -8.63 17.02
C LEU A 58 0.41 -8.76 15.70
N VAL A 59 1.13 -7.74 15.27
CA VAL A 59 1.96 -7.85 14.06
C VAL A 59 3.06 -8.89 14.28
N PHE A 60 3.68 -8.95 15.47
CA PHE A 60 4.63 -10.00 15.80
C PHE A 60 4.02 -11.41 15.74
N LEU A 61 2.78 -11.58 16.21
CA LEU A 61 2.05 -12.86 16.13
C LEU A 61 1.72 -13.25 14.68
N ILE A 62 1.29 -12.28 13.86
CA ILE A 62 1.03 -12.52 12.43
C ILE A 62 2.34 -12.88 11.72
N LEU A 63 3.42 -12.16 12.00
CA LEU A 63 4.75 -12.46 11.46
C LEU A 63 5.27 -13.82 11.93
N ALA A 64 4.99 -14.24 13.16
CA ALA A 64 5.32 -15.58 13.64
C ALA A 64 4.58 -16.67 12.85
N THR A 65 3.42 -16.36 12.26
CA THR A 65 2.70 -17.29 11.37
C THR A 65 3.49 -17.55 10.07
N GLU A 66 4.33 -16.61 9.64
CA GLU A 66 5.24 -16.79 8.49
C GLU A 66 6.20 -17.96 8.72
N LEU A 67 6.67 -18.17 9.96
CA LEU A 67 7.55 -19.30 10.32
C LEU A 67 6.89 -20.66 10.08
N TYR A 68 5.55 -20.73 10.11
CA TYR A 68 4.79 -21.95 9.85
C TYR A 68 4.45 -22.15 8.36
N GLY A 69 4.87 -21.22 7.50
CA GLY A 69 4.79 -21.34 6.04
C GLY A 69 3.98 -20.24 5.37
N PHE A 70 4.47 -19.81 4.19
CA PHE A 70 3.91 -18.71 3.40
C PHE A 70 2.41 -18.86 3.06
N ARG A 71 1.94 -20.09 2.82
CA ARG A 71 0.53 -20.37 2.50
C ARG A 71 -0.42 -19.97 3.63
N ARG A 72 -0.01 -20.12 4.89
CA ARG A 72 -0.84 -19.75 6.06
C ARG A 72 -0.92 -18.23 6.19
N LEU A 73 0.20 -17.54 5.99
CA LEU A 73 0.25 -16.08 5.98
C LEU A 73 -0.67 -15.50 4.91
N GLU A 74 -0.62 -16.05 3.69
CA GLU A 74 -1.49 -15.65 2.59
C GLU A 74 -2.97 -15.82 2.94
N GLN A 75 -3.35 -16.93 3.58
CA GLN A 75 -4.72 -17.17 4.06
C GLN A 75 -5.16 -16.18 5.14
N VAL A 76 -4.27 -15.81 6.07
CA VAL A 76 -4.57 -14.79 7.09
C VAL A 76 -4.81 -13.43 6.45
N ILE A 77 -3.95 -13.01 5.52
CA ILE A 77 -4.09 -11.75 4.78
C ILE A 77 -5.38 -11.74 3.93
N MET A 78 -5.69 -12.83 3.23
CA MET A 78 -6.95 -12.97 2.49
C MET A 78 -8.16 -12.87 3.42
N GLY A 79 -8.09 -13.44 4.63
CA GLY A 79 -9.11 -13.29 5.66
C GLY A 79 -9.32 -11.83 6.06
N PHE A 80 -8.25 -11.07 6.28
CA PHE A 80 -8.34 -9.64 6.58
C PHE A 80 -8.97 -8.84 5.44
N VAL A 81 -8.54 -9.06 4.20
CA VAL A 81 -9.11 -8.39 3.02
C VAL A 81 -10.58 -8.73 2.86
N PHE A 82 -10.99 -9.97 3.12
CA PHE A 82 -12.39 -10.39 3.07
C PHE A 82 -13.23 -9.67 4.14
N VAL A 83 -12.73 -9.56 5.37
CA VAL A 83 -13.41 -8.83 6.45
C VAL A 83 -13.56 -7.35 6.10
N ILE A 84 -12.48 -6.69 5.66
CA ILE A 84 -12.49 -5.27 5.25
C ILE A 84 -13.52 -5.05 4.13
N SER A 85 -13.50 -5.90 3.11
CA SER A 85 -14.44 -5.81 1.99
C SER A 85 -15.88 -5.99 2.43
N THR A 86 -16.14 -6.92 3.35
CA THR A 86 -17.48 -7.17 3.90
C THR A 86 -17.95 -5.98 4.74
N CYS A 87 -17.08 -5.40 5.57
CA CYS A 87 -17.40 -4.20 6.35
C CYS A 87 -17.84 -3.04 5.45
N TYR A 88 -17.05 -2.71 4.42
CA TYR A 88 -17.41 -1.62 3.50
C TYR A 88 -18.64 -1.94 2.65
N ALA A 89 -18.85 -3.21 2.27
CA ALA A 89 -20.06 -3.61 1.55
C ALA A 89 -21.33 -3.39 2.39
N ILE A 90 -21.28 -3.75 3.68
CA ILE A 90 -22.38 -3.51 4.63
C ILE A 90 -22.60 -2.01 4.83
N GLU A 91 -21.53 -1.23 4.99
CA GLU A 91 -21.62 0.23 5.17
C GLU A 91 -22.25 0.94 3.97
N ILE A 92 -21.85 0.58 2.74
CA ILE A 92 -22.50 1.12 1.52
C ILE A 92 -23.99 0.80 1.51
N PHE A 93 -24.34 -0.46 1.81
CA PHE A 93 -25.72 -0.92 1.78
C PHE A 93 -26.60 -0.13 2.77
N LEU A 94 -26.05 0.17 3.95
CA LEU A 94 -26.71 0.98 4.97
C LEU A 94 -26.76 2.46 4.59
N ALA A 95 -25.69 3.00 4.00
CA ALA A 95 -25.59 4.41 3.61
C ALA A 95 -26.55 4.80 2.47
N LYS A 96 -27.06 3.82 1.70
CA LYS A 96 -27.98 4.02 0.57
C LYS A 96 -27.56 5.20 -0.33
N PRO A 97 -26.37 5.15 -0.96
CA PRO A 97 -25.91 6.21 -1.83
C PRO A 97 -26.82 6.34 -3.06
N ASP A 98 -26.85 7.53 -3.65
CA ASP A 98 -27.49 7.76 -4.94
C ASP A 98 -26.60 7.16 -6.05
N TRP A 99 -26.93 5.94 -6.46
CA TRP A 99 -26.18 5.22 -7.48
C TRP A 99 -26.18 5.94 -8.84
N GLY A 100 -27.19 6.77 -9.13
CA GLY A 100 -27.24 7.57 -10.35
C GLY A 100 -26.11 8.61 -10.37
N GLN A 101 -25.92 9.31 -9.25
CA GLN A 101 -24.82 10.27 -9.11
C GLN A 101 -23.45 9.58 -9.06
N VAL A 102 -23.34 8.44 -8.36
CA VAL A 102 -22.07 7.68 -8.29
C VAL A 102 -21.61 7.26 -9.68
N VAL A 103 -22.48 6.65 -10.49
CA VAL A 103 -22.12 6.23 -11.85
C VAL A 103 -21.80 7.42 -12.74
N HIS A 104 -22.59 8.50 -12.66
CA HIS A 104 -22.36 9.71 -13.44
C HIS A 104 -21.00 10.36 -13.14
N HIS A 105 -20.64 10.51 -11.86
CA HIS A 105 -19.35 11.10 -11.46
C HIS A 105 -18.16 10.14 -11.60
N THR A 106 -18.41 8.84 -11.69
CA THR A 106 -17.35 7.86 -12.05
C THR A 106 -16.95 8.00 -13.52
N ILE A 107 -17.90 8.32 -14.41
CA ILE A 107 -17.66 8.43 -15.86
C ILE A 107 -17.21 9.84 -16.24
N ILE A 108 -17.73 10.88 -15.57
CA ILE A 108 -17.43 12.29 -15.88
C ILE A 108 -16.65 12.95 -14.74
N PRO A 109 -15.31 12.91 -14.78
CA PRO A 109 -14.48 13.51 -13.74
C PRO A 109 -14.59 15.04 -13.77
N HIS A 110 -14.98 15.63 -12.64
CA HIS A 110 -14.93 17.07 -12.42
C HIS A 110 -13.81 17.36 -11.44
N LEU A 111 -12.77 18.07 -11.90
CA LEU A 111 -11.59 18.39 -11.11
C LEU A 111 -11.64 19.87 -10.68
N SER A 112 -11.87 20.11 -9.40
CA SER A 112 -11.60 21.39 -8.74
C SER A 112 -10.18 21.42 -8.16
N SER A 113 -9.60 22.61 -7.94
CA SER A 113 -8.23 22.78 -7.43
C SER A 113 -7.96 22.02 -6.12
N ALA A 114 -8.95 21.96 -5.21
CA ALA A 114 -8.86 21.21 -3.96
C ALA A 114 -8.99 19.68 -4.15
N SER A 115 -9.84 19.25 -5.10
CA SER A 115 -10.02 17.83 -5.42
C SER A 115 -8.81 17.22 -6.13
N VAL A 116 -8.07 18.01 -6.92
CA VAL A 116 -6.83 17.56 -7.56
C VAL A 116 -5.81 17.14 -6.50
N TYR A 117 -5.68 17.90 -5.41
CA TYR A 117 -4.76 17.56 -4.31
C TYR A 117 -5.08 16.19 -3.70
N ILE A 118 -6.35 15.96 -3.36
CA ILE A 118 -6.80 14.69 -2.78
C ILE A 118 -6.63 13.56 -3.81
N ALA A 119 -7.03 13.76 -5.06
CA ALA A 119 -6.91 12.76 -6.12
C ALA A 119 -5.44 12.35 -6.37
N VAL A 120 -4.52 13.32 -6.33
CA VAL A 120 -3.07 13.06 -6.42
C VAL A 120 -2.56 12.29 -5.21
N GLY A 121 -2.95 12.70 -3.99
CA GLY A 121 -2.60 11.99 -2.77
C GLY A 121 -3.10 10.55 -2.77
N MET A 122 -4.33 10.31 -3.25
CA MET A 122 -4.90 8.97 -3.40
C MET A 122 -4.14 8.14 -4.43
N LEU A 123 -3.78 8.71 -5.58
CA LEU A 123 -2.95 8.01 -6.57
C LEU A 123 -1.58 7.61 -5.98
N GLY A 124 -0.91 8.52 -5.27
CA GLY A 124 0.36 8.25 -4.60
C GLY A 124 0.25 7.14 -3.56
N ALA A 125 -0.81 7.17 -2.74
CA ALA A 125 -1.07 6.15 -1.73
C ALA A 125 -1.36 4.76 -2.33
N THR A 126 -1.95 4.70 -3.53
CA THR A 126 -2.28 3.41 -4.18
C THR A 126 -1.07 2.74 -4.83
N VAL A 127 -0.09 3.52 -5.31
CA VAL A 127 1.07 2.97 -6.02
C VAL A 127 2.25 2.87 -5.06
N MET A 128 2.29 1.78 -4.30
CA MET A 128 3.34 1.54 -3.31
C MET A 128 4.61 0.92 -3.95
N PRO A 129 5.78 1.58 -3.90
CA PRO A 129 7.01 1.06 -4.50
C PRO A 129 7.51 -0.24 -3.86
N HIS A 130 7.32 -0.42 -2.55
CA HIS A 130 7.76 -1.63 -1.85
C HIS A 130 6.98 -2.87 -2.29
N VAL A 131 5.70 -2.74 -2.65
CA VAL A 131 4.89 -3.83 -3.20
C VAL A 131 5.44 -4.32 -4.54
N VAL A 132 5.98 -3.42 -5.37
CA VAL A 132 6.62 -3.80 -6.64
C VAL A 132 7.84 -4.69 -6.40
N TYR A 133 8.66 -4.37 -5.40
CA TYR A 133 9.80 -5.21 -5.02
C TYR A 133 9.35 -6.57 -4.48
N LEU A 134 8.39 -6.58 -3.56
CA LEU A 134 7.86 -7.80 -2.95
C LEU A 134 7.21 -8.72 -3.99
N HIS A 135 6.31 -8.19 -4.83
CA HIS A 135 5.65 -8.96 -5.88
C HIS A 135 6.66 -9.64 -6.81
N SER A 136 7.76 -8.94 -7.14
CA SER A 136 8.83 -9.52 -7.95
C SER A 136 9.55 -10.70 -7.27
N ALA A 137 9.59 -10.76 -5.93
CA ALA A 137 10.17 -11.87 -5.18
C ALA A 137 9.16 -13.01 -4.96
N LEU A 138 7.90 -12.69 -4.67
CA LEU A 138 6.83 -13.67 -4.45
C LEU A 138 6.56 -14.52 -5.69
N VAL A 139 6.52 -13.89 -6.87
CA VAL A 139 6.35 -14.61 -8.13
C VAL A 139 7.51 -15.59 -8.37
N GLN A 140 8.75 -15.22 -8.03
CA GLN A 140 9.90 -16.12 -8.14
C GLN A 140 9.83 -17.30 -7.17
N ALA A 141 9.35 -17.09 -5.94
CA ALA A 141 9.18 -18.15 -4.96
C ALA A 141 8.16 -19.19 -5.44
N ARG A 142 7.04 -18.76 -6.04
CA ARG A 142 6.06 -19.66 -6.68
C ARG A 142 6.69 -20.47 -7.82
N MET A 143 7.53 -19.86 -8.65
CA MET A 143 8.22 -20.55 -9.74
C MET A 143 9.27 -21.59 -9.29
N LYS A 144 9.93 -21.40 -8.14
CA LYS A 144 10.92 -22.37 -7.63
C LYS A 144 10.28 -23.62 -6.99
N GLY A 145 9.02 -23.51 -6.54
CA GLY A 145 8.28 -24.63 -5.95
C GLY A 145 7.84 -25.68 -6.97
N GLU A 146 7.64 -25.27 -8.23
CA GLU A 146 7.34 -26.18 -9.34
C GLU A 146 8.66 -26.69 -9.95
N HIS A 147 8.97 -27.99 -9.77
CA HIS A 147 10.18 -28.63 -10.31
C HIS A 147 10.22 -28.53 -11.84
N TYR A 148 10.89 -27.51 -12.36
CA TYR A 148 10.93 -27.19 -13.78
C TYR A 148 12.12 -27.84 -14.47
N HIS A 149 12.06 -29.17 -14.65
CA HIS A 149 12.96 -29.94 -15.51
C HIS A 149 12.15 -30.57 -16.65
N SER A 150 11.72 -29.79 -17.66
CA SER A 150 11.24 -30.33 -18.94
C SER A 150 11.29 -29.31 -20.08
N PRO A 151 11.48 -29.76 -21.34
CA PRO A 151 11.75 -28.89 -22.48
C PRO A 151 10.44 -28.26 -23.00
N GLY A 152 10.11 -27.08 -22.46
CA GLY A 152 8.95 -26.26 -22.84
C GLY A 152 9.02 -24.84 -22.27
N HIS A 153 10.24 -24.35 -21.99
CA HIS A 153 10.52 -23.22 -21.09
C HIS A 153 9.82 -21.90 -21.44
N LEU A 154 9.55 -21.61 -22.72
CA LEU A 154 8.92 -20.35 -23.13
C LEU A 154 7.39 -20.37 -22.93
N LEU A 155 6.72 -21.46 -23.31
CA LEU A 155 5.27 -21.60 -23.26
C LEU A 155 4.74 -21.57 -21.83
N HIS A 156 5.40 -22.27 -20.90
CA HIS A 156 5.02 -22.19 -19.49
C HIS A 156 5.29 -20.80 -18.90
N ARG A 157 6.43 -20.15 -19.22
CA ARG A 157 6.69 -18.79 -18.75
C ARG A 157 5.60 -17.81 -19.22
N LEU A 158 5.11 -17.96 -20.45
CA LEU A 158 3.99 -17.18 -20.98
C LEU A 158 2.67 -17.50 -20.27
N GLN A 159 2.40 -18.77 -19.96
CA GLN A 159 1.21 -19.17 -19.18
C GLN A 159 1.26 -18.61 -17.76
N HIS A 160 2.39 -18.72 -17.06
CA HIS A 160 2.57 -18.13 -15.73
C HIS A 160 2.44 -16.61 -15.76
N ALA A 161 2.98 -15.95 -16.79
CA ALA A 161 2.80 -14.51 -16.95
C ALA A 161 1.32 -14.15 -17.13
N ARG A 162 0.54 -14.95 -17.87
CA ARG A 162 -0.92 -14.76 -18.00
C ARG A 162 -1.65 -14.98 -16.69
N TYR A 163 -1.34 -16.04 -15.95
CA TYR A 163 -1.95 -16.29 -14.64
C TYR A 163 -1.61 -15.19 -13.63
N ALA A 164 -0.35 -14.75 -13.58
CA ALA A 164 0.07 -13.63 -12.74
C ALA A 164 -0.64 -12.33 -13.15
N LEU A 165 -0.87 -12.09 -14.44
CA LEU A 165 -1.63 -10.93 -14.92
C LEU A 165 -3.08 -10.99 -14.44
N VAL A 166 -3.75 -12.15 -14.55
CA VAL A 166 -5.11 -12.33 -14.05
C VAL A 166 -5.18 -12.14 -12.53
N ASP A 167 -4.22 -12.68 -11.78
CA ASP A 167 -4.12 -12.53 -10.33
C ASP A 167 -3.99 -11.04 -9.93
N VAL A 168 -3.04 -10.33 -10.55
CA VAL A 168 -2.85 -8.89 -10.33
C VAL A 168 -4.08 -8.09 -10.73
N LEU A 169 -4.72 -8.40 -11.86
CA LEU A 169 -5.95 -7.71 -12.26
C LEU A 169 -7.09 -7.95 -11.27
N ALA A 170 -7.29 -9.18 -10.82
CA ALA A 170 -8.32 -9.48 -9.83
C ALA A 170 -8.07 -8.74 -8.51
N ALA A 171 -6.84 -8.80 -7.99
CA ALA A 171 -6.45 -8.14 -6.75
C ALA A 171 -6.57 -6.61 -6.84
N MET A 172 -6.09 -6.00 -7.93
CA MET A 172 -6.15 -4.54 -8.13
C MET A 172 -7.58 -4.05 -8.32
N ASN A 173 -8.46 -4.80 -9.00
CA ASN A 173 -9.89 -4.45 -9.08
C ASN A 173 -10.58 -4.59 -7.72
N GLY A 174 -10.23 -5.60 -6.93
CA GLY A 174 -10.71 -5.73 -5.54
C GLY A 174 -10.32 -4.53 -4.68
N ALA A 175 -9.05 -4.12 -4.73
CA ALA A 175 -8.57 -2.92 -4.04
C ALA A 175 -9.27 -1.64 -4.53
N TRP A 176 -9.49 -1.51 -5.84
CA TRP A 176 -10.24 -0.39 -6.42
C TRP A 176 -11.69 -0.33 -5.93
N LEU A 177 -12.38 -1.48 -5.82
CA LEU A 177 -13.73 -1.54 -5.26
C LEU A 177 -13.77 -1.09 -3.80
N VAL A 178 -12.84 -1.56 -2.96
CA VAL A 178 -12.76 -1.17 -1.55
C VAL A 178 -12.46 0.32 -1.40
N ASN A 179 -11.50 0.85 -2.17
CA ASN A 179 -11.17 2.28 -2.15
C ASN A 179 -12.35 3.14 -2.65
N SER A 180 -13.02 2.72 -3.72
CA SER A 180 -14.23 3.41 -4.20
C SER A 180 -15.33 3.39 -3.15
N ALA A 181 -15.50 2.26 -2.46
CA ALA A 181 -16.48 2.13 -1.39
C ALA A 181 -16.24 3.10 -0.24
N MET A 182 -14.98 3.24 0.17
CA MET A 182 -14.58 4.19 1.22
C MET A 182 -14.92 5.63 0.83
N ILE A 183 -14.65 6.03 -0.42
CA ILE A 183 -14.98 7.38 -0.92
C ILE A 183 -16.49 7.60 -0.97
N ILE A 184 -17.24 6.63 -1.52
CA ILE A 184 -18.71 6.72 -1.66
C ILE A 184 -19.37 6.82 -0.28
N MET A 185 -18.94 6.00 0.69
CA MET A 185 -19.41 6.06 2.07
C MET A 185 -19.12 7.43 2.68
N SER A 186 -17.87 7.90 2.56
CA SER A 186 -17.47 9.22 3.06
C SER A 186 -18.32 10.36 2.48
N ALA A 187 -18.59 10.33 1.17
CA ALA A 187 -19.44 11.30 0.50
C ALA A 187 -20.92 11.19 0.94
N ALA A 188 -21.46 9.98 1.03
CA ALA A 188 -22.87 9.77 1.38
C ALA A 188 -23.17 10.15 2.84
N VAL A 189 -22.22 9.95 3.75
CA VAL A 189 -22.40 10.10 5.20
C VAL A 189 -21.93 11.48 5.68
N PHE A 190 -20.69 11.89 5.34
CA PHE A 190 -20.10 13.12 5.89
C PHE A 190 -20.48 14.37 5.08
N PHE A 191 -20.52 14.26 3.74
CA PHE A 191 -20.82 15.42 2.89
C PHE A 191 -22.30 15.83 2.97
N ARG A 192 -23.22 14.85 3.01
CA ARG A 192 -24.66 15.12 3.24
C ARG A 192 -24.95 15.75 4.61
N ALA A 193 -24.14 15.43 5.62
CA ALA A 193 -24.28 15.99 6.96
C ALA A 193 -23.67 17.41 7.11
N GLY A 194 -23.02 17.94 6.06
CA GLY A 194 -22.46 19.30 6.05
C GLY A 194 -21.29 19.51 7.03
N ARG A 195 -20.64 18.45 7.50
CA ARG A 195 -19.51 18.54 8.44
C ARG A 195 -18.19 18.30 7.73
N GLN A 196 -17.27 19.26 7.85
CA GLN A 196 -15.87 19.06 7.47
C GLN A 196 -15.21 18.17 8.52
N VAL A 197 -15.01 16.90 8.18
CA VAL A 197 -14.30 15.95 9.02
C VAL A 197 -12.81 16.14 8.76
N LEU A 198 -12.09 16.68 9.75
CA LEU A 198 -10.66 16.97 9.66
C LEU A 198 -9.81 15.87 10.31
N THR A 199 -10.41 15.00 11.12
CA THR A 199 -9.69 13.89 11.79
C THR A 199 -10.37 12.53 11.67
N ILE A 200 -9.59 11.44 11.73
CA ILE A 200 -10.11 10.06 11.69
C ILE A 200 -10.98 9.78 12.93
N GLU A 201 -10.67 10.38 14.09
CA GLU A 201 -11.54 10.28 15.27
C GLU A 201 -12.89 10.93 15.04
N GLN A 202 -12.91 12.11 14.42
CA GLN A 202 -14.16 12.79 14.05
C GLN A 202 -14.96 11.98 13.03
N ALA A 203 -14.31 11.29 12.09
CA ALA A 203 -14.98 10.39 11.14
C ALA A 203 -15.68 9.24 11.89
N HIS A 204 -15.00 8.61 12.84
CA HIS A 204 -15.54 7.52 13.65
C HIS A 204 -16.68 7.97 14.57
N GLU A 205 -16.54 9.13 15.22
CA GLU A 205 -17.60 9.67 16.09
C GLU A 205 -18.83 10.14 15.31
N THR A 206 -18.66 10.60 14.07
CA THR A 206 -19.78 10.98 13.21
C THR A 206 -20.49 9.78 12.56
N LEU A 207 -19.80 8.64 12.44
CA LEU A 207 -20.41 7.38 12.01
C LEU A 207 -21.43 6.83 13.03
N LYS A 208 -21.16 6.96 14.35
CA LYS A 208 -22.05 6.48 15.43
C LYS A 208 -23.49 7.01 15.34
N PRO A 209 -23.74 8.34 15.24
CA PRO A 209 -25.10 8.88 15.18
C PRO A 209 -25.79 8.73 13.82
N LEU A 210 -25.03 8.61 12.71
CA LEU A 210 -25.59 8.59 11.35
C LEU A 210 -25.94 7.19 10.86
N LEU A 211 -25.15 6.19 11.22
CA LEU A 211 -25.30 4.80 10.74
C LEU A 211 -25.44 3.78 11.88
N GLY A 212 -25.29 4.22 13.13
CA GLY A 212 -25.40 3.39 14.32
C GLY A 212 -24.06 2.85 14.81
N ASN A 213 -24.08 2.21 15.99
CA ASN A 213 -22.88 1.72 16.65
C ASN A 213 -22.15 0.62 15.84
N LEU A 214 -22.89 -0.14 15.03
CA LEU A 214 -22.37 -1.20 14.18
C LEU A 214 -21.42 -0.69 13.09
N SER A 215 -21.72 0.46 12.47
CA SER A 215 -20.87 1.03 11.42
C SER A 215 -19.58 1.63 11.97
N ALA A 216 -19.63 2.28 13.13
CA ALA A 216 -18.42 2.75 13.80
C ALA A 216 -17.48 1.57 14.13
N THR A 217 -18.04 0.46 14.67
CA THR A 217 -17.25 -0.75 14.93
C THR A 217 -16.73 -1.39 13.64
N ALA A 218 -17.51 -1.44 12.57
CA ALA A 218 -17.07 -1.97 11.28
C ALA A 218 -15.91 -1.17 10.70
N PHE A 219 -15.98 0.15 10.74
CA PHE A 219 -14.89 1.04 10.32
C PHE A 219 -13.62 0.84 11.14
N GLY A 220 -13.73 0.76 12.47
CA GLY A 220 -12.59 0.50 13.35
C GLY A 220 -11.94 -0.86 13.08
N ILE A 221 -12.75 -1.89 12.85
CA ILE A 221 -12.31 -3.24 12.49
C ILE A 221 -11.60 -3.23 11.13
N ALA A 222 -12.16 -2.54 10.14
CA ALA A 222 -11.56 -2.42 8.82
C ALA A 222 -10.20 -1.69 8.87
N LEU A 223 -10.12 -0.57 9.62
CA LEU A 223 -8.88 0.18 9.81
C LEU A 223 -7.81 -0.67 10.50
N LEU A 224 -8.21 -1.41 11.54
CA LEU A 224 -7.33 -2.32 12.27
C LEU A 224 -6.76 -3.41 11.36
N PHE A 225 -7.62 -4.16 10.67
CA PHE A 225 -7.19 -5.25 9.82
C PHE A 225 -6.38 -4.77 8.60
N SER A 226 -6.70 -3.59 8.06
CA SER A 226 -5.93 -2.97 6.98
C SER A 226 -4.49 -2.68 7.43
N GLY A 227 -4.33 -2.03 8.58
CA GLY A 227 -3.01 -1.74 9.14
C GLY A 227 -2.21 -3.01 9.49
N LEU A 228 -2.83 -4.02 10.10
CA LEU A 228 -2.17 -5.29 10.43
C LEU A 228 -1.72 -6.06 9.19
N SER A 229 -2.59 -6.14 8.17
CA SER A 229 -2.29 -6.79 6.90
C SER A 229 -1.12 -6.11 6.20
N SER A 230 -1.21 -4.79 6.03
CA SER A 230 -0.22 -4.04 5.26
C SER A 230 1.14 -4.01 5.96
N SER A 231 1.16 -3.87 7.29
CA SER A 231 2.39 -3.81 8.07
C SER A 231 3.20 -5.11 8.02
N THR A 232 2.50 -6.25 7.93
CA THR A 232 3.13 -7.57 7.68
C THR A 232 3.77 -7.61 6.29
N VAL A 233 3.06 -7.14 5.27
CA VAL A 233 3.54 -7.07 3.88
C VAL A 233 4.72 -6.10 3.74
N GLY A 234 4.69 -4.96 4.43
CA GLY A 234 5.78 -3.98 4.48
C GLY A 234 7.05 -4.56 5.07
N THR A 235 6.94 -5.39 6.13
CA THR A 235 8.10 -6.07 6.74
C THR A 235 8.77 -7.04 5.76
N MET A 236 7.97 -7.86 5.05
CA MET A 236 8.47 -8.77 4.01
C MET A 236 9.11 -8.00 2.84
N ALA A 237 8.47 -6.93 2.38
CA ALA A 237 9.00 -6.09 1.30
C ALA A 237 10.35 -5.48 1.68
N GLY A 238 10.47 -4.98 2.91
CA GLY A 238 11.73 -4.47 3.46
C GLY A 238 12.83 -5.53 3.48
N GLN A 239 12.52 -6.77 3.85
CA GLN A 239 13.50 -7.86 3.81
C GLN A 239 13.98 -8.14 2.37
N VAL A 240 13.06 -8.17 1.39
CA VAL A 240 13.38 -8.33 -0.03
C VAL A 240 14.27 -7.19 -0.55
N ILE A 241 14.02 -5.95 -0.10
CA ILE A 241 14.83 -4.77 -0.43
C ILE A 241 16.26 -4.97 0.12
N LEU A 242 16.42 -5.28 1.40
CA LEU A 242 17.73 -5.40 2.03
C LEU A 242 18.55 -6.57 1.50
N GLU A 243 17.95 -7.76 1.43
CA GLU A 243 18.64 -8.94 0.91
C GLU A 243 19.04 -8.74 -0.55
N GLY A 244 18.17 -8.13 -1.35
CA GLY A 244 18.45 -7.94 -2.76
C GLY A 244 19.46 -6.82 -3.07
N PHE A 245 19.37 -5.67 -2.39
CA PHE A 245 20.30 -4.55 -2.61
C PHE A 245 21.65 -4.76 -1.91
N LEU A 246 21.69 -5.35 -0.70
CA LEU A 246 22.89 -5.47 0.13
C LEU A 246 23.44 -6.90 0.33
N ASN A 247 22.69 -7.97 0.02
CA ASN A 247 23.01 -9.39 0.38
C ASN A 247 23.06 -9.68 1.88
N ILE A 248 22.53 -8.79 2.71
CA ILE A 248 22.59 -8.98 4.15
C ILE A 248 21.35 -9.74 4.58
N LYS A 249 21.54 -10.94 5.12
CA LYS A 249 20.48 -11.69 5.79
C LYS A 249 20.25 -11.08 7.16
N PHE A 250 19.04 -10.61 7.41
CA PHE A 250 18.66 -9.95 8.64
C PHE A 250 17.42 -10.61 9.21
N SER A 251 17.35 -10.75 10.54
CA SER A 251 16.17 -11.35 11.17
C SER A 251 14.94 -10.47 10.93
N ILE A 252 13.86 -11.07 10.42
CA ILE A 252 12.61 -10.37 10.14
C ILE A 252 12.01 -9.72 11.40
N PHE A 253 12.18 -10.37 12.55
CA PHE A 253 11.75 -9.87 13.86
C PHE A 253 12.56 -8.65 14.32
N LEU A 254 13.88 -8.68 14.11
CA LEU A 254 14.74 -7.55 14.49
C LEU A 254 14.46 -6.35 13.58
N ARG A 255 14.25 -6.59 12.28
CA ARG A 255 13.82 -5.57 11.33
C ARG A 255 12.50 -4.95 11.80
N ARG A 256 11.52 -5.79 12.14
CA ARG A 256 10.21 -5.34 12.61
C ARG A 256 10.32 -4.47 13.86
N LEU A 257 11.15 -4.86 14.81
CA LEU A 257 11.42 -4.05 16.01
C LEU A 257 11.97 -2.67 15.61
N LEU A 258 12.97 -2.63 14.74
CA LEU A 258 13.61 -1.39 14.30
C LEU A 258 12.65 -0.47 13.51
N THR A 259 11.80 -1.02 12.63
CA THR A 259 10.87 -0.20 11.83
C THR A 259 9.69 0.33 12.63
N MET A 260 9.32 -0.32 13.75
CA MET A 260 8.28 0.18 14.66
C MET A 260 8.76 1.28 15.62
N LEU A 261 10.08 1.34 15.92
CA LEU A 261 10.61 2.32 16.87
C LEU A 261 10.24 3.79 16.52
N PRO A 262 10.36 4.25 15.26
CA PRO A 262 9.93 5.60 14.89
C PRO A 262 8.45 5.85 15.19
N ALA A 263 7.59 4.88 14.94
CA ALA A 263 6.15 4.99 15.18
C ALA A 263 5.82 5.07 16.68
N ILE A 264 6.48 4.24 17.48
CA ILE A 264 6.34 4.27 18.95
C ILE A 264 6.86 5.59 19.52
N ALA A 265 8.01 6.08 19.03
CA ALA A 265 8.58 7.36 19.46
C ALA A 265 7.66 8.54 19.14
N VAL A 266 7.08 8.55 17.94
CA VAL A 266 6.07 9.53 17.51
C VAL A 266 4.88 9.57 18.47
N ILE A 267 4.35 8.39 18.83
CA ILE A 267 3.20 8.27 19.73
C ILE A 267 3.59 8.71 21.16
N ALA A 268 4.80 8.38 21.61
CA ALA A 268 5.31 8.78 22.92
C ALA A 268 5.44 10.31 23.06
N ILE A 269 5.80 11.00 21.96
CA ILE A 269 5.93 12.46 21.92
C ILE A 269 4.55 13.15 21.82
N GLY A 270 3.49 12.41 21.49
CA GLY A 270 2.14 12.96 21.34
C GLY A 270 1.95 13.78 20.07
N LEU A 271 2.73 13.49 19.02
CA LEU A 271 2.54 14.14 17.72
C LEU A 271 1.23 13.69 17.07
N ASP A 272 0.62 14.58 16.30
CA ASP A 272 -0.63 14.33 15.59
C ASP A 272 -0.46 13.18 14.57
N PRO A 273 -1.16 12.03 14.77
CA PRO A 273 -1.12 10.88 13.88
C PRO A 273 -1.38 11.21 12.41
N LEU A 274 -2.28 12.17 12.15
CA LEU A 274 -2.72 12.49 10.79
C LEU A 274 -1.67 13.24 10.02
N ARG A 275 -1.00 14.19 10.67
CA ARG A 275 0.12 14.92 10.04
C ARG A 275 1.23 13.97 9.64
N ILE A 276 1.48 12.97 10.48
CA ILE A 276 2.52 11.96 10.25
C ILE A 276 2.10 10.99 9.16
N LEU A 277 0.82 10.61 9.12
CA LEU A 277 0.25 9.82 8.04
C LEU A 277 0.42 10.55 6.69
N VAL A 278 0.10 11.83 6.62
CA VAL A 278 0.28 12.65 5.41
C VAL A 278 1.76 12.80 5.06
N LEU A 279 2.63 13.10 6.02
CA LEU A 279 4.07 13.24 5.78
C LEU A 279 4.69 11.93 5.27
N SER A 280 4.21 10.79 5.75
CA SER A 280 4.63 9.47 5.26
C SER A 280 4.29 9.28 3.78
N GLN A 281 3.13 9.77 3.33
CA GLN A 281 2.76 9.75 1.91
C GLN A 281 3.70 10.62 1.07
N VAL A 282 4.11 11.79 1.58
CA VAL A 282 5.06 12.66 0.88
C VAL A 282 6.40 11.95 0.68
N VAL A 283 6.91 11.27 1.71
CA VAL A 283 8.16 10.47 1.61
C VAL A 283 8.00 9.34 0.59
N LEU A 284 6.84 8.68 0.57
CA LEU A 284 6.56 7.62 -0.40
C LEU A 284 6.55 8.13 -1.84
N SER A 285 5.95 9.31 -2.08
CA SER A 285 5.96 10.00 -3.37
C SER A 285 7.37 10.26 -3.89
N PHE A 286 8.32 10.59 -3.00
CA PHE A 286 9.73 10.72 -3.36
C PHE A 286 10.41 9.39 -3.66
N ALA A 287 10.04 8.30 -2.97
CA ALA A 287 10.65 6.98 -3.15
C ALA A 287 10.20 6.29 -4.44
N LEU A 288 8.97 6.55 -4.89
CA LEU A 288 8.32 5.87 -6.02
C LEU A 288 9.12 5.90 -7.34
N PRO A 289 9.68 7.05 -7.79
CA PRO A 289 10.48 7.11 -9.02
C PRO A 289 11.68 6.18 -9.00
N PHE A 290 12.33 6.05 -7.84
CA PHE A 290 13.50 5.21 -7.66
C PHE A 290 13.17 3.72 -7.75
N ALA A 291 11.90 3.32 -7.59
CA ALA A 291 11.47 1.95 -7.83
C ALA A 291 11.04 1.72 -9.29
N LEU A 292 10.24 2.62 -9.85
CA LEU A 292 9.65 2.44 -11.19
C LEU A 292 10.66 2.63 -12.32
N LEU A 293 11.59 3.58 -12.20
CA LEU A 293 12.58 3.84 -13.26
C LEU A 293 13.50 2.62 -13.49
N PRO A 294 14.13 2.02 -12.45
CA PRO A 294 14.89 0.79 -12.63
C PRO A 294 14.06 -0.37 -13.18
N LEU A 295 12.80 -0.49 -12.76
CA LEU A 295 11.92 -1.54 -13.27
C LEU A 295 11.78 -1.48 -14.80
N ILE A 296 11.42 -0.31 -15.36
CA ILE A 296 11.28 -0.16 -16.82
C ILE A 296 12.62 -0.36 -17.53
N MET A 297 13.72 0.20 -16.98
CA MET A 297 15.04 0.05 -17.57
C MET A 297 15.44 -1.44 -17.67
N LEU A 298 15.17 -2.22 -16.63
CA LEU A 298 15.49 -3.64 -16.60
C LEU A 298 14.55 -4.47 -17.47
N THR A 299 13.23 -4.17 -17.50
CA THR A 299 12.28 -4.92 -18.33
C THR A 299 12.39 -4.61 -19.82
N ARG A 300 13.05 -3.51 -20.19
CA ARG A 300 13.35 -3.15 -21.58
C ARG A 300 14.63 -3.79 -22.12
N ARG A 301 15.54 -4.25 -21.25
CA ARG A 301 16.81 -4.86 -21.67
C ARG A 301 16.59 -6.26 -22.24
N ARG A 302 16.96 -6.44 -23.51
CA ARG A 302 16.94 -7.76 -24.19
C ARG A 302 17.90 -8.75 -23.52
N ASP A 303 19.01 -8.24 -23.04
CA ASP A 303 20.06 -9.03 -22.38
C ASP A 303 19.57 -9.72 -21.09
N LEU A 304 18.53 -9.16 -20.44
CA LEU A 304 17.96 -9.69 -19.20
C LEU A 304 16.65 -10.45 -19.42
N MET A 305 15.78 -9.94 -20.30
CA MET A 305 14.44 -10.50 -20.52
C MET A 305 14.35 -11.50 -21.69
N GLY A 306 15.37 -11.57 -22.56
CA GLY A 306 15.38 -12.44 -23.74
C GLY A 306 14.20 -12.15 -24.65
N ASP A 307 13.38 -13.17 -24.92
CA ASP A 307 12.19 -13.07 -25.78
C ASP A 307 10.98 -12.43 -25.09
N LEU A 308 11.02 -12.22 -23.77
CA LEU A 308 9.93 -11.66 -22.96
C LEU A 308 10.08 -10.15 -22.70
N VAL A 309 10.79 -9.45 -23.59
CA VAL A 309 11.01 -8.00 -23.46
C VAL A 309 9.71 -7.23 -23.67
N ASN A 310 9.55 -6.14 -22.93
CA ASN A 310 8.40 -5.26 -23.08
C ASN A 310 8.21 -4.79 -24.54
N GLY A 311 7.00 -4.98 -25.05
CA GLY A 311 6.59 -4.44 -26.34
C GLY A 311 6.58 -2.91 -26.37
N ARG A 312 6.58 -2.32 -27.57
CA ARG A 312 6.57 -0.85 -27.76
C ARG A 312 5.37 -0.18 -27.07
N ARG A 313 4.19 -0.81 -27.14
CA ARG A 313 2.96 -0.32 -26.47
C ARG A 313 3.09 -0.33 -24.94
N THR A 314 3.60 -1.42 -24.38
CA THR A 314 3.81 -1.56 -22.93
C THR A 314 4.81 -0.52 -22.41
N ASN A 315 5.90 -0.28 -23.15
CA ASN A 315 6.87 0.75 -22.78
C ASN A 315 6.28 2.16 -22.87
N LEU A 316 5.52 2.47 -23.92
CA LEU A 316 4.85 3.77 -24.03
C LEU A 316 3.89 4.00 -22.87
N LEU A 317 3.03 3.02 -22.56
CA LEU A 317 2.11 3.10 -21.42
C LEU A 317 2.87 3.28 -20.10
N ALA A 318 3.94 2.51 -19.88
CA ALA A 318 4.73 2.63 -18.66
C ALA A 318 5.42 4.00 -18.53
N TYR A 319 5.93 4.58 -19.61
CA TYR A 319 6.49 5.94 -19.60
C TYR A 319 5.42 7.00 -19.34
N VAL A 320 4.23 6.87 -19.94
CA VAL A 320 3.11 7.78 -19.68
C VAL A 320 2.69 7.70 -18.22
N THR A 321 2.51 6.49 -17.66
CA THR A 321 2.16 6.29 -16.25
C THR A 321 3.20 6.89 -15.32
N ILE A 322 4.50 6.64 -15.54
CA ILE A 322 5.56 7.26 -14.74
C ILE A 322 5.54 8.79 -14.90
N GLY A 323 5.38 9.31 -16.12
CA GLY A 323 5.33 10.75 -16.37
C GLY A 323 4.19 11.42 -15.62
N VAL A 324 2.99 10.82 -15.63
CA VAL A 324 1.84 11.27 -14.85
C VAL A 324 2.16 11.24 -13.36
N ILE A 325 2.64 10.10 -12.82
CA ILE A 325 2.93 9.99 -11.39
C ILE A 325 4.01 10.99 -10.95
N LEU A 326 5.07 11.16 -11.75
CA LEU A 326 6.13 12.15 -11.49
C LEU A 326 5.60 13.58 -11.50
N GLY A 327 4.78 13.93 -12.51
CA GLY A 327 4.20 15.26 -12.62
C GLY A 327 3.27 15.56 -11.44
N LEU A 328 2.43 14.60 -11.06
CA LEU A 328 1.53 14.73 -9.92
C LEU A 328 2.29 14.81 -8.59
N ASN A 329 3.34 13.99 -8.40
CA ASN A 329 4.18 14.08 -7.21
C ASN A 329 4.94 15.41 -7.15
N ALA A 330 5.47 15.91 -8.26
CA ALA A 330 6.11 17.22 -8.31
C ALA A 330 5.13 18.35 -7.91
N LEU A 331 3.87 18.25 -8.34
CA LEU A 331 2.82 19.18 -7.95
C LEU A 331 2.51 19.09 -6.45
N LEU A 332 2.40 17.88 -5.89
CA LEU A 332 2.19 17.67 -4.45
C LEU A 332 3.35 18.25 -3.62
N LEU A 333 4.59 18.08 -4.08
CA LEU A 333 5.76 18.65 -3.43
C LEU A 333 5.78 20.17 -3.47
N TYR A 334 5.50 20.74 -4.65
CA TYR A 334 5.40 22.19 -4.81
C TYR A 334 4.40 22.79 -3.82
N GLN A 335 3.24 22.15 -3.64
CA GLN A 335 2.22 22.59 -2.68
C GLN A 335 2.62 22.35 -1.22
N THR A 336 3.26 21.22 -0.91
CA THR A 336 3.72 20.90 0.45
C THR A 336 4.78 21.91 0.94
N PHE A 337 5.61 22.44 0.04
CA PHE A 337 6.60 23.48 0.35
C PHE A 337 6.05 24.92 0.22
N GLY A 338 4.73 25.10 0.18
CA GLY A 338 4.08 26.42 0.28
C GLY A 338 3.74 27.08 -1.06
N GLY A 339 3.84 26.36 -2.18
CA GLY A 339 3.34 26.81 -3.47
C GLY A 339 1.82 26.93 -3.47
N LYS A 340 1.29 28.14 -3.70
CA LYS A 340 -0.14 28.38 -3.92
C LYS A 340 -0.46 28.25 -5.40
N PHE A 341 -1.67 27.76 -5.70
CA PHE A 341 -2.27 27.74 -7.03
C PHE A 341 -3.33 28.83 -7.14
#